data_AF-M3HJH0-F1
#
_entry.id   AF-M3HJH0-F1
#
_cell.length_a   1.000
_cell.length_b   1.000
_cell.length_c   1.000
_cell.angle_alpha   90.00
_cell.angle_beta   90.00
_cell.angle_gamma   90.00
#
_symmetry.space_group_name_H-M   'P 1'
#
loop_
_entity.id
_entity.type
_entity.pdbx_description
1 polymer ?
#
loop_
_entity_poly.entity_id
_entity_poly.type
_entity_poly.pdbx_seq_one_letter_code
_entity_poly.pdbx_strand_id
1 'polypeptide(L)'
;MYIYWARDLKPTELKRVLAISKLEQYEELTMTTAERLISEGIQQGMQQGIEQGKIETARNMLSEDIQLEAVLRITGLSKQDLKDHGVI
;
A
#
# COMPACT_ATOMS: atom_id res chain seq x y z
N MET A 1 6.96 21.50 -7.34
CA MET A 1 5.62 21.86 -7.85
C MET A 1 4.66 20.80 -7.33
N TYR A 2 3.75 21.18 -6.44
CA TYR A 2 2.82 20.27 -5.76
C TYR A 2 1.77 19.76 -6.75
N ILE A 3 1.55 18.45 -6.80
CA ILE A 3 0.37 17.86 -7.45
C ILE A 3 -0.86 18.24 -6.63
N TYR A 4 -1.54 19.30 -7.07
CA TYR A 4 -2.84 19.70 -6.54
C TYR A 4 -3.83 18.58 -6.89
N TRP A 5 -4.45 18.00 -5.86
CA TRP A 5 -5.73 17.28 -5.88
C TRP A 5 -6.32 17.07 -7.29
N ALA A 6 -5.89 16.00 -7.95
CA ALA A 6 -6.57 15.50 -9.14
C ALA A 6 -7.88 14.87 -8.67
N ARG A 7 -8.91 15.71 -8.51
CA ARG A 7 -10.30 15.27 -8.37
C ARG A 7 -10.62 14.43 -9.61
N ASP A 8 -10.71 13.12 -9.47
CA ASP A 8 -11.33 12.13 -10.39
C ASP A 8 -11.39 12.51 -11.89
N LEU A 9 -10.33 13.09 -12.43
CA LEU A 9 -10.28 13.47 -13.83
C LEU A 9 -10.11 12.19 -14.61
N LYS A 10 -11.11 11.85 -15.44
CA LYS A 10 -11.03 10.67 -16.29
C LYS A 10 -9.82 10.82 -17.22
N PRO A 11 -9.11 9.74 -17.57
CA PRO A 11 -7.94 9.79 -18.44
C PRO A 11 -8.17 10.53 -19.77
N THR A 12 -9.39 10.48 -20.30
CA THR A 12 -9.81 11.21 -21.51
C THR A 12 -9.84 12.73 -21.35
N GLU A 13 -10.17 13.25 -20.17
CA GLU A 13 -10.18 14.70 -19.90
C GLU A 13 -8.75 15.21 -19.70
N LEU A 14 -7.91 14.43 -19.02
CA LEU A 14 -6.48 14.73 -18.84
C LEU A 14 -5.78 14.85 -20.20
N LYS A 15 -6.00 13.88 -21.10
CA LYS A 15 -5.45 13.92 -22.47
C LYS A 15 -5.87 15.16 -23.25
N ARG A 16 -7.14 15.57 -23.11
CA ARG A 16 -7.64 16.77 -23.79
C ARG A 16 -6.92 18.02 -23.28
N VAL A 17 -6.73 18.15 -21.97
CA VAL A 17 -6.00 19.29 -21.36
C VAL A 17 -4.53 19.30 -21.80
N LEU A 18 -3.86 18.15 -21.77
CA LEU A 18 -2.46 18.01 -22.18
C LEU A 18 -2.26 18.37 -23.67
N ALA A 19 -3.17 17.89 -24.54
CA ALA A 19 -3.17 18.21 -25.96
C ALA A 19 -3.42 19.70 -26.24
N ILE A 20 -4.37 20.34 -25.52
CA ILE A 20 -4.63 21.79 -25.65
C ILE A 20 -3.39 22.59 -25.24
N SER A 21 -2.64 22.13 -24.24
CA SER A 21 -1.43 22.80 -23.77
C SER A 21 -0.17 22.57 -24.62
N LYS A 22 -0.24 21.78 -25.71
CA LYS A 22 0.92 21.37 -26.55
C LYS A 22 2.07 20.73 -25.75
N LEU A 23 1.73 20.00 -24.69
CA LEU A 23 2.69 19.39 -23.79
C LEU A 23 2.86 17.89 -24.08
N GLU A 24 3.05 17.50 -25.35
CA GLU A 24 3.17 16.08 -25.76
C GLU A 24 4.26 15.34 -24.98
N GLN A 25 5.41 15.99 -24.76
CA GLN A 25 6.50 15.46 -23.91
C GLN A 25 6.12 15.26 -22.44
N TYR A 26 5.12 15.98 -21.94
CA TYR A 26 4.60 15.78 -20.59
C TYR A 26 3.50 14.72 -20.55
N GLU A 27 2.85 14.37 -21.66
CA GLU A 27 1.89 13.24 -21.67
C GLU A 27 2.60 11.94 -21.31
N GLU A 28 3.73 11.63 -21.96
CA GLU A 28 4.54 10.46 -21.63
C GLU A 28 5.08 10.52 -20.18
N LEU A 29 5.59 11.67 -19.75
CA LEU A 29 6.07 11.85 -18.38
C LEU A 29 4.95 11.73 -17.33
N THR A 30 3.74 12.20 -17.62
CA THR A 30 2.58 12.10 -16.73
C THR A 30 2.04 10.68 -16.65
N MET A 31 2.00 9.95 -17.78
CA MET A 31 1.61 8.54 -17.82
C MET A 31 2.59 7.68 -17.02
N THR A 32 3.89 7.84 -17.25
CA THR A 32 4.93 7.10 -16.51
C THR A 32 4.93 7.43 -15.01
N THR A 33 4.67 8.69 -14.66
CA THR A 33 4.54 9.10 -13.25
C THR A 33 3.28 8.49 -12.61
N ALA A 34 2.15 8.48 -13.32
CA ALA A 34 0.92 7.86 -12.82
C ALA A 34 1.07 6.34 -12.64
N GLU A 35 1.69 5.65 -13.60
CA GLU A 35 2.01 4.21 -13.50
C GLU A 35 2.90 3.91 -12.29
N ARG A 36 3.92 4.73 -12.05
CA ARG A 36 4.78 4.62 -10.86
C ARG A 36 4.00 4.79 -9.57
N LEU A 37 3.15 5.83 -9.47
CA LEU A 37 2.34 6.07 -8.27
C LEU A 37 1.35 4.93 -8.01
N ILE A 38 0.74 4.36 -9.06
CA ILE A 38 -0.13 3.18 -8.93
C ILE A 38 0.68 1.98 -8.45
N SER A 39 1.86 1.75 -9.03
CA SER A 39 2.73 0.64 -8.64
C SER A 39 3.17 0.76 -7.17
N GLU A 40 3.62 1.95 -6.76
CA GLU A 40 3.99 2.25 -5.37
C GLU A 40 2.80 2.03 -4.42
N GLY A 41 1.61 2.50 -4.79
CA GLY A 41 0.38 2.30 -4.01
C GLY A 41 -0.02 0.82 -3.87
N ILE A 42 0.07 0.04 -4.96
CA ILE A 42 -0.19 -1.41 -4.93
C ILE A 42 0.82 -2.12 -4.04
N GLN A 43 2.11 -1.78 -4.15
CA GLN A 43 3.16 -2.38 -3.31
C GLN A 43 2.94 -2.06 -1.83
N GLN A 44 2.63 -0.80 -1.50
CA GLN A 44 2.32 -0.39 -0.13
C GLN A 44 1.09 -1.12 0.41
N GLY A 45 0.01 -1.18 -0.36
CA GLY A 45 -1.21 -1.90 0.04
C GLY A 45 -0.97 -3.39 0.24
N MET A 46 -0.19 -4.04 -0.63
CA MET A 46 0.17 -5.44 -0.48
C MET A 46 1.00 -5.68 0.78
N GLN A 47 1.99 -4.82 1.05
CA GLN A 47 2.84 -4.94 2.23
C GLN A 47 2.02 -4.77 3.52
N GLN A 48 1.13 -3.77 3.56
CA GLN A 48 0.22 -3.55 4.69
C GLN A 48 -0.72 -4.74 4.90
N GLY A 49 -1.28 -5.30 3.82
CA GLY A 49 -2.15 -6.47 3.89
C GLY A 49 -1.44 -7.71 4.44
N ILE A 50 -0.19 -7.95 4.02
CA ILE A 50 0.64 -9.06 4.55
C ILE A 50 0.90 -8.88 6.04
N GLU A 51 1.26 -7.66 6.47
CA GLU A 51 1.52 -7.37 7.89
C GLU A 51 0.26 -7.57 8.73
N GLN A 52 -0.88 -7.00 8.31
CA GLN A 52 -2.16 -7.17 8.99
C GLN A 52 -2.58 -8.65 9.07
N GLY A 53 -2.42 -9.41 7.98
CA GLY A 53 -2.73 -10.83 7.96
C GLY A 53 -1.87 -11.66 8.93
N LYS A 54 -0.59 -11.31 9.09
CA LYS A 54 0.29 -11.95 10.08
C LYS A 54 -0.16 -11.65 11.51
N ILE A 55 -0.52 -10.39 11.81
CA ILE A 55 -1.02 -9.97 13.12
C ILE A 55 -2.33 -10.68 13.46
N GLU A 56 -3.26 -10.77 12.52
CA GLU A 56 -4.53 -11.50 12.70
C GLU A 56 -4.27 -12.99 12.92
N THR A 57 -3.39 -13.60 12.13
CA THR A 57 -2.99 -15.00 12.31
C THR A 57 -2.40 -15.21 13.71
N ALA A 58 -1.49 -14.34 14.16
CA ALA A 58 -0.90 -14.43 15.50
C ALA A 58 -1.95 -14.34 16.61
N ARG A 59 -2.93 -13.43 16.47
CA ARG A 59 -4.04 -13.26 17.40
C ARG A 59 -4.90 -14.54 17.48
N ASN A 60 -5.25 -15.11 16.34
CA ASN A 60 -6.04 -16.35 16.28
C ASN A 60 -5.27 -17.53 16.89
N MET A 61 -3.98 -17.67 16.58
CA MET A 61 -3.14 -18.71 17.17
C MET A 61 -3.09 -18.60 18.70
N LEU A 62 -2.91 -17.39 19.24
CA LEU A 62 -2.91 -17.19 20.70
C LEU A 62 -4.28 -17.48 21.31
N SER A 63 -5.39 -17.19 20.60
CA SER A 63 -6.73 -17.55 21.06
C SER A 63 -7.00 -19.06 21.05
N GLU A 64 -6.23 -19.83 20.29
CA GLU A 64 -6.23 -21.30 20.28
C GLU A 64 -5.18 -21.89 21.25
N ASP A 65 -4.75 -21.13 22.26
CA ASP A 65 -3.76 -21.52 23.27
C ASP A 65 -2.38 -21.94 22.70
N ILE A 66 -2.08 -21.56 21.45
CA ILE A 66 -0.75 -21.79 20.87
C ILE A 66 0.26 -20.92 21.62
N GLN A 67 1.34 -21.57 22.07
CA GLN A 67 2.38 -20.93 22.86
C GLN A 67 3.03 -19.75 22.13
N LEU A 68 3.25 -18.64 22.85
CA LEU A 68 3.81 -17.40 22.29
C LEU A 68 5.09 -17.65 21.47
N GLU A 69 6.02 -18.47 21.96
CA GLU A 69 7.26 -18.79 21.24
C GLU A 69 7.00 -19.47 19.88
N ALA A 70 5.98 -20.33 19.79
CA ALA A 70 5.60 -20.95 18.52
C ALA A 70 4.98 -19.91 17.58
N VAL A 71 4.17 -18.99 18.10
CA VAL A 71 3.56 -17.89 17.32
C VAL A 71 4.64 -16.99 16.72
N LEU A 72 5.60 -16.53 17.53
CA LEU A 72 6.71 -15.69 17.05
C LEU A 72 7.51 -16.40 15.94
N ARG A 73 7.83 -17.69 16.14
CA ARG A 73 8.56 -18.49 15.15
C ARG A 73 7.78 -18.73 13.85
N ILE A 74 6.49 -19.00 13.93
CA ILE A 74 5.66 -19.34 12.76
C ILE A 74 5.31 -18.10 11.93
N THR A 75 4.92 -17.02 12.59
CA THR A 75 4.51 -15.78 11.93
C THR A 75 5.71 -14.92 11.50
N GLY A 76 6.87 -15.16 12.12
CA GLY A 76 8.07 -14.35 11.96
C GLY A 76 7.95 -12.96 12.59
N LEU A 77 6.95 -12.75 13.44
CA LEU A 77 6.76 -11.51 14.17
C LEU A 77 7.64 -11.47 15.42
N SER A 78 8.06 -10.27 15.78
CA SER A 78 8.72 -10.02 17.05
C SER A 78 7.70 -9.86 18.18
N LYS A 79 8.15 -10.02 19.43
CA LYS A 79 7.30 -9.74 20.60
C LYS A 79 6.88 -8.27 20.64
N GLN A 80 7.70 -7.36 20.10
CA GLN A 80 7.36 -5.95 20.04
C GLN A 80 6.26 -5.70 19.01
N ASP A 81 6.30 -6.36 17.86
CA ASP A 81 5.28 -6.24 16.81
C ASP A 81 3.89 -6.58 17.38
N LEU A 82 3.80 -7.65 18.18
CA LEU A 82 2.55 -8.05 18.84
C LEU A 82 2.06 -7.02 19.86
N LYS A 83 2.96 -6.37 20.61
CA LYS A 83 2.61 -5.31 21.57
C LYS A 83 2.14 -4.05 20.87
N ASP A 84 2.85 -3.63 19.81
CA ASP A 84 2.52 -2.44 19.03
C ASP A 84 1.13 -2.55 18.40
N HIS A 85 0.71 -3.78 18.10
CA HIS A 85 -0.61 -4.10 17.56
C HIS A 85 -1.65 -4.55 18.61
N GLY A 86 -1.33 -4.45 19.91
CA GLY A 86 -2.25 -4.77 21.01
C GLY A 86 -2.77 -6.20 20.99
N VAL A 87 -1.94 -7.15 20.52
CA VAL A 87 -2.24 -8.58 20.55
C VAL A 87 -1.93 -9.18 21.92
N ILE A 88 -0.88 -8.66 22.60
CA ILE A 88 -0.41 -9.07 23.92
C ILE A 88 -0.05 -7.88 24.80
#